data_AF-X1TVB3-F1
#
_entry.id   AF-X1TVB3-F1
#
_cell.length_a   1.000
_cell.length_b   1.000
_cell.length_c   1.000
_cell.angle_alpha   90.00
_cell.angle_beta   90.00
_cell.angle_gamma   90.00
#
_symmetry.space_group_name_H-M   'P 1'
#
loop_
_entity.id
_entity.type
_entity.pdbx_description
1 polymer ?
#
loop_
_entity_poly.entity_id
_entity_poly.type
_entity_poly.pdbx_seq_one_letter_code
_entity_poly.pdbx_strand_id
1 'polypeptide(L)' 'MPLPKEQLDLIKEDIDSATGALIGIKDVIDDMRLAGMSIEKQQTTYDDLSDKLRSLRVFYERQIAKSG' A
#
# COMPACT_ATOMS: atom_id res chain seq x y z
N MET A 1 -5.96 -18.96 -13.36
CA MET A 1 -7.17 -19.35 -12.62
C MET A 1 -7.58 -18.14 -11.77
N PRO A 2 -8.86 -17.73 -11.79
CA PRO A 2 -9.35 -16.68 -10.91
C PRO A 2 -9.16 -17.11 -9.45
N LEU A 3 -8.71 -16.18 -8.61
CA LEU A 3 -8.53 -16.45 -7.17
C LEU A 3 -9.89 -16.69 -6.50
N PRO A 4 -9.97 -17.57 -5.49
CA PRO A 4 -11.19 -17.77 -4.70
C PRO A 4 -11.65 -16.45 -4.08
N LYS A 5 -12.97 -16.19 -4.06
CA LYS A 5 -13.54 -14.95 -3.50
C LYS A 5 -13.11 -14.67 -2.06
N GLU A 6 -12.95 -15.72 -1.25
CA GLU A 6 -12.44 -15.59 0.13
C GLU A 6 -11.00 -15.04 0.19
N GLN A 7 -10.13 -15.45 -0.74
CA GLN A 7 -8.77 -14.89 -0.81
C GLN A 7 -8.77 -13.46 -1.35
N LEU A 8 -9.73 -13.13 -2.22
CA LEU A 8 -9.91 -11.76 -2.70
C LEU A 8 -10.37 -10.82 -1.58
N ASP A 9 -11.25 -11.26 -0.69
CA ASP A 9 -11.68 -10.46 0.46
C ASP A 9 -10.53 -10.26 1.47
N LEU A 10 -9.75 -11.31 1.75
CA LEU A 10 -8.55 -11.21 2.59
C LEU A 10 -7.50 -10.24 2.00
N ILE A 11 -7.22 -10.36 0.69
CA ILE A 11 -6.26 -9.47 0.01
C ILE A 11 -6.74 -8.02 0.06
N LYS A 12 -8.05 -7.78 -0.04
CA LYS A 12 -8.61 -6.43 0.07
C LYS A 12 -8.42 -5.86 1.48
N GLU A 13 -8.71 -6.66 2.50
CA GLU A 13 -8.52 -6.27 3.89
C GLU A 13 -7.05 -6.00 4.23
N ASP A 14 -6.13 -6.83 3.71
CA ASP A 14 -4.69 -6.63 3.83
C ASP A 14 -4.22 -5.36 3.12
N ILE A 15 -4.74 -5.08 1.92
CA ILE A 15 -4.45 -3.85 1.17
C ILE A 15 -4.94 -2.62 1.93
N ASP A 16 -6.15 -2.66 2.49
CA ASP A 16 -6.72 -1.53 3.23
C ASP A 16 -5.96 -1.31 4.54
N SER A 17 -5.58 -2.37 5.25
CA SER A 17 -4.73 -2.33 6.44
C SER A 17 -3.34 -1.75 6.14
N ALA A 18 -2.70 -2.23 5.06
CA ALA A 18 -1.39 -1.73 4.64
C ALA A 18 -1.46 -0.28 4.11
N THR A 19 -2.59 0.15 3.55
CA THR A 19 -2.85 1.56 3.20
C THR A 19 -2.90 2.43 4.46
N GLY A 20 -3.60 1.98 5.51
CA GLY A 20 -3.63 2.65 6.80
C GLY A 20 -2.25 2.77 7.43
N ALA A 21 -1.45 1.70 7.38
CA ALA A 21 -0.08 1.71 7.88
C ALA A 21 0.82 2.69 7.10
N LEU A 22 0.67 2.77 5.76
CA LEU A 22 1.39 3.74 4.93
C LEU A 22 1.08 5.19 5.33
N ILE A 23 -0.17 5.52 5.65
CA ILE A 23 -0.54 6.86 6.12
C ILE A 23 0.20 7.19 7.42
N GLY A 24 0.23 6.25 8.37
CA GLY A 24 0.97 6.45 9.62
C GLY A 24 2.48 6.63 9.41
N ILE A 25 3.07 5.90 8.45
CA ILE A 25 4.49 6.08 8.08
C ILE A 25 4.71 7.47 7.47
N LYS A 26 3.79 7.94 6.63
CA LYS A 26 3.86 9.28 6.04
C LYS A 26 3.83 10.38 7.10
N ASP A 27 2.93 10.27 8.08
CA ASP A 27 2.84 11.25 9.16
C ASP A 27 4.15 11.33 9.95
N VAL A 28 4.78 10.19 10.24
CA VAL A 28 6.10 10.16 10.88
C VAL A 28 7.17 10.80 10.00
N ILE A 29 7.18 10.53 8.69
CA ILE A 29 8.13 11.16 7.76
C ILE A 29 7.94 12.69 7.72
N ASP A 30 6.69 13.16 7.71
CA ASP A 30 6.37 14.58 7.72
C ASP A 30 6.82 15.23 9.04
N ASP A 31 6.63 14.57 10.19
CA ASP A 31 7.15 15.01 11.48
C ASP A 31 8.68 15.05 11.50
N MET A 32 9.35 14.04 10.95
CA MET A 32 10.81 14.01 10.81
C MET A 32 11.32 15.17 9.93
N ARG A 33 10.57 15.50 8.86
CA ARG A 33 10.88 16.63 7.99
C ARG A 33 10.73 17.96 8.73
N LEU A 34 9.66 18.12 9.51
CA LEU A 34 9.42 19.31 10.34
C LEU A 34 10.47 19.47 11.44
N ALA A 35 10.99 18.37 11.98
CA ALA A 35 12.11 18.36 12.92
C ALA A 35 13.47 18.69 12.26
N GLY A 36 13.52 18.92 10.94
CA GLY A 36 14.74 19.25 10.21
C GLY A 36 15.67 18.06 9.98
N MET A 37 15.18 16.83 10.12
CA MET A 37 15.96 15.62 9.84
C MET A 37 15.95 15.29 8.35
N SER A 38 17.03 14.66 7.88
CA SER A 38 17.05 14.10 6.52
C SER A 38 16.06 12.93 6.43
N ILE A 39 15.12 13.06 5.49
CA ILE A 39 14.07 12.07 5.23
C ILE A 39 14.25 11.33 3.91
N GLU A 40 15.34 11.56 3.16
CA GLU A 40 15.49 11.04 1.79
C GLU A 40 15.33 9.51 1.73
N LYS A 41 15.97 8.77 2.64
CA LYS A 41 15.88 7.30 2.67
C LYS A 41 14.49 6.81 3.02
N GLN A 42 13.84 7.48 3.97
CA GLN A 42 12.50 7.14 4.43
C GLN A 42 11.46 7.45 3.36
N GLN A 43 11.61 8.58 2.67
CA GLN A 43 10.77 8.98 1.54
C GLN A 43 10.91 8.01 0.38
N THR A 44 12.13 7.63 -0.03
CA THR A 44 12.33 6.62 -1.08
C THR A 44 11.70 5.29 -0.71
N THR A 45 11.86 4.85 0.54
CA THR A 45 11.25 3.59 1.01
C THR A 45 9.72 3.67 1.02
N TYR A 46 9.16 4.81 1.42
CA TYR A 46 7.73 5.08 1.38
C TYR A 46 7.19 5.04 -0.06
N ASP A 47 7.87 5.71 -0.99
CA ASP A 47 7.48 5.75 -2.40
C ASP A 47 7.49 4.33 -3.01
N ASP A 48 8.55 3.54 -2.75
CA ASP A 48 8.65 2.14 -3.18
C ASP A 48 7.53 1.25 -2.63
N LEU A 49 7.19 1.41 -1.34
CA LEU A 49 6.10 0.66 -0.71
C LEU A 49 4.73 1.08 -1.25
N SER A 50 4.54 2.38 -1.47
CA SER A 50 3.33 2.93 -2.07
C SER A 50 3.11 2.40 -3.49
N ASP A 51 4.16 2.33 -4.31
CA ASP A 51 4.09 1.81 -5.68
C ASP A 51 3.83 0.30 -5.72
N LYS A 52 4.43 -0.47 -4.81
CA LYS A 52 4.12 -1.90 -4.65
C LYS A 52 2.67 -2.11 -4.27
N LEU A 53 2.16 -1.32 -3.33
CA LEU A 53 0.77 -1.43 -2.86
C LEU A 53 -0.23 -1.02 -3.94
N ARG A 54 0.10 0.01 -4.74
CA ARG A 54 -0.66 0.39 -5.93
C ARG A 54 -0.68 -0.72 -6.98
N SER A 55 0.44 -1.39 -7.20
CA SER A 55 0.53 -2.52 -8.13
C SER A 55 -0.31 -3.71 -7.65
N LEU A 56 -0.31 -3.99 -6.34
CA LEU A 56 -1.16 -5.02 -5.73
C LEU A 56 -2.66 -4.68 -5.88
N ARG A 57 -3.05 -3.41 -5.69
CA ARG A 57 -4.43 -2.95 -5.95
C ARG A 57 -4.84 -3.14 -7.40
N VAL A 58 -4.01 -2.76 -8.36
CA VAL A 58 -4.30 -2.94 -9.79
C VAL A 58 -4.40 -4.43 -10.15
N PHE A 59 -3.54 -5.28 -9.58
CA PHE A 59 -3.63 -6.72 -9.77
C PHE A 59 -4.94 -7.29 -9.20
N TYR A 60 -5.33 -6.85 -8.00
CA TYR A 60 -6.58 -7.21 -7.34
C TYR A 60 -7.81 -6.79 -8.17
N GLU A 61 -7.87 -5.53 -8.61
CA GLU A 61 -8.95 -5.02 -9.47
C GLU A 61 -9.06 -5.82 -10.79
N ARG A 62 -7.93 -6.17 -11.40
CA ARG A 62 -7.90 -7.01 -12.61
C ARG A 62 -8.38 -8.44 -12.34
N GLN A 63 -8.09 -9.00 -11.16
CA GLN A 63 -8.58 -10.31 -10.75
C GLN A 63 -10.08 -10.30 -10.52
N ILE A 64 -10.62 -9.27 -9.85
CA ILE A 64 -12.08 -9.09 -9.72
C ILE A 64 -12.73 -8.98 -11.09
N ALA A 65 -12.22 -8.11 -11.96
CA ALA A 65 -12.80 -7.89 -13.30
C ALA A 65 -12.79 -9.15 -14.18
N LYS A 66 -11.87 -10.08 -13.95
CA LYS A 66 -11.82 -11.39 -14.63
C LYS A 66 -12.63 -12.50 -13.94
N SER A 67 -13.03 -12.28 -12.69
CA SER A 67 -13.83 -13.23 -11.90
C SER A 67 -15.33 -12.87 -11.89
N GLY A 68 -15.70 -11.75 -12.51
CA GLY A 68 -17.07 -11.31 -12.76
C GLY A 68 -17.62 -11.79 -14.10
#